data_AF-A0AAU5UIR2-F1
#
_entry.id   AF-A0AAU5UIR2-F1
#
_cell.length_a   1.000
_cell.length_b   1.000
_cell.length_c   1.000
_cell.angle_alpha   90.00
_cell.angle_beta   90.00
_cell.angle_gamma   90.00
#
_symmetry.space_group_name_H-M   'P 1'
#
loop_
_entity.id
_entity.type
_entity.pdbx_description
1 polymer ?
#
loop_
_entity_poly.entity_id
_entity_poly.type
_entity_poly.pdbx_seq_one_letter_code
_entity_poly.pdbx_strand_id
1 'polypeptide(L)'
;MTDDTISQDRMRELLDSGAATPMLAGTEVGPTRYAGRWWYVPVEAADDADYQPADPEKAERFDSLRRRAEAVERVQAELDGRQ
;
A
#
# COMPACT_ATOMS: atom_id res chain seq x y z
N MET A 1 18.53 7.92 15.11
CA MET A 1 18.56 7.07 13.89
C MET A 1 17.36 7.49 13.09
N THR A 2 17.59 7.80 11.81
CA THR A 2 16.75 8.64 10.94
C THR A 2 15.27 8.27 10.99
N ASP A 3 14.47 9.29 11.29
CA ASP A 3 13.02 9.32 11.11
C ASP A 3 12.76 9.24 9.60
N ASP A 4 12.86 8.03 9.03
CA ASP A 4 12.54 7.79 7.63
C ASP A 4 11.01 7.75 7.51
N THR A 5 10.36 8.90 7.58
CA THR A 5 8.97 9.10 7.16
C THR A 5 8.92 9.59 5.72
N ILE A 6 7.78 9.41 5.05
CA ILE A 6 7.52 9.94 3.72
C ILE A 6 6.26 10.79 3.80
N SER A 7 6.34 12.05 3.40
CA SER A 7 5.13 12.89 3.35
C SER A 7 4.10 12.34 2.39
N GLN A 8 2.82 12.62 2.64
CA GLN A 8 1.75 12.14 1.76
C GLN A 8 1.91 12.66 0.33
N ASP A 9 2.30 13.93 0.15
CA ASP A 9 2.54 14.50 -1.17
C ASP A 9 3.65 13.75 -1.91
N ARG A 10 4.74 13.41 -1.20
CA ARG A 10 5.82 12.62 -1.79
C ARG A 10 5.36 11.21 -2.14
N MET A 11 4.53 10.58 -1.32
CA MET A 11 3.97 9.27 -1.64
C MET A 11 3.04 9.33 -2.87
N ARG A 12 2.24 10.39 -3.01
CA ARG A 12 1.40 10.62 -4.20
C ARG A 12 2.24 10.73 -5.46
N GLU A 13 3.34 11.50 -5.44
CA GLU A 13 4.26 11.57 -6.59
C GLU A 13 4.87 10.20 -6.95
N LEU A 14 5.17 9.36 -5.94
CA LEU A 14 5.69 8.01 -6.16
C LEU A 14 4.63 7.07 -6.74
N LEU A 15 3.36 7.22 -6.34
CA LEU A 15 2.23 6.49 -6.91
C LEU A 15 1.98 6.92 -8.37
N ASP A 16 1.96 8.23 -8.63
CA ASP A 16 1.74 8.80 -9.97
C ASP A 16 2.83 8.39 -10.97
N SER A 17 4.08 8.30 -10.51
CA SER A 17 5.20 7.84 -11.33
C SER A 17 5.28 6.31 -11.45
N GLY A 18 4.46 5.56 -10.71
CA GLY A 18 4.49 4.09 -10.65
C GLY A 18 5.69 3.52 -9.88
N ALA A 19 6.46 4.36 -9.19
CA ALA A 19 7.59 3.94 -8.35
C ALA A 19 7.13 3.28 -7.04
N ALA A 20 5.94 3.64 -6.56
CA ALA A 20 5.26 3.01 -5.43
C ALA A 20 4.00 2.28 -5.92
N THR A 21 3.59 1.27 -5.17
CA THR A 21 2.40 0.45 -5.49
C THR A 21 1.47 0.42 -4.27
N PRO A 22 0.24 0.94 -4.38
CA PRO A 22 -0.72 0.86 -3.29
C PRO A 22 -1.15 -0.60 -3.10
N MET A 23 -1.53 -0.98 -1.89
CA MET A 23 -2.01 -2.35 -1.62
C MET A 23 -3.25 -2.71 -2.44
N LEU A 24 -4.16 -1.75 -2.64
CA LEU A 24 -5.37 -1.91 -3.43
C LEU A 24 -5.34 -0.89 -4.57
N ALA A 25 -5.66 -1.36 -5.79
CA ALA A 25 -5.72 -0.48 -6.95
C ALA A 25 -6.83 0.56 -6.79
N GLY A 26 -6.55 1.81 -7.21
CA GLY A 26 -7.51 2.91 -7.14
C GLY A 26 -7.67 3.56 -5.76
N THR A 27 -6.92 3.13 -4.75
CA THR A 27 -6.91 3.76 -3.43
C THR A 27 -5.71 4.70 -3.28
N GLU A 28 -5.98 5.97 -2.97
CA GLU A 28 -4.94 7.00 -2.76
C GLU A 28 -4.33 6.98 -1.34
N VAL A 29 -5.09 6.49 -0.35
CA VAL A 29 -4.68 6.45 1.07
C VAL A 29 -4.75 5.03 1.60
N GLY A 30 -3.60 4.45 1.95
CA GLY A 30 -3.50 3.11 2.49
C GLY A 30 -2.08 2.57 2.49
N PRO A 31 -1.89 1.31 2.96
CA PRO A 31 -0.58 0.68 2.94
C PRO A 31 -0.01 0.64 1.52
N THR A 32 1.22 1.10 1.37
CA THR A 32 1.87 1.28 0.07
C THR A 32 3.26 0.64 0.08
N ARG A 33 3.59 -0.10 -0.98
CA ARG A 33 4.90 -0.73 -1.17
C ARG A 33 5.79 0.24 -1.94
N TYR A 34 6.92 0.61 -1.35
CA TYR A 34 7.93 1.45 -1.98
C TYR A 34 9.32 1.06 -1.52
N ALA A 35 10.27 0.98 -2.46
CA ALA A 35 11.67 0.62 -2.22
C ALA A 35 11.85 -0.67 -1.38
N GLY A 36 11.00 -1.67 -1.61
CA GLY A 36 11.07 -2.95 -0.88
C GLY A 36 10.59 -2.89 0.58
N ARG A 37 9.92 -1.81 1.00
CA ARG A 37 9.26 -1.69 2.30
C ARG A 37 7.80 -1.33 2.17
N TRP A 38 7.04 -1.69 3.21
CA TRP A 38 5.68 -1.24 3.40
C TRP A 38 5.67 0.07 4.18
N TRP A 39 4.86 1.00 3.71
CA TRP A 39 4.64 2.32 4.27
C TRP A 39 3.16 2.49 4.56
N TYR A 40 2.80 3.15 5.66
CA TYR A 40 1.40 3.37 6.02
C TYR A 40 1.22 4.62 6.87
N VAL A 41 0.02 5.19 6.86
CA VAL A 41 -0.41 6.20 7.82
C VAL A 41 -1.18 5.49 8.94
N PRO A 42 -0.85 5.70 10.23
CA PRO A 42 -1.63 5.16 11.34
C PRO A 42 -3.08 5.66 11.29
N VAL A 43 -4.05 4.79 11.60
CA VAL A 43 -5.49 5.14 11.56
C VAL A 43 -5.86 6.27 12.52
N GLU A 44 -5.14 6.41 13.63
CA GLU A 44 -5.39 7.45 14.64
C GLU A 44 -4.53 8.71 14.42
N ALA A 45 -3.76 8.77 13.33
CA ALA A 45 -2.96 9.94 13.00
C ALA A 45 -3.83 11.05 12.39
N ALA A 46 -3.29 12.27 12.38
CA ALA A 46 -3.93 13.38 11.66
C ALA A 46 -4.03 13.08 10.15
N ASP A 47 -5.00 13.70 9.47
CA ASP A 47 -5.24 13.47 8.04
C ASP A 47 -4.04 13.82 7.15
N ASP A 48 -3.13 14.68 7.62
CA ASP A 48 -1.91 15.11 6.95
C ASP A 48 -0.66 14.39 7.45
N ALA A 49 -0.81 13.38 8.31
CA ALA A 49 0.32 12.66 8.87
C ALA A 49 1.14 11.94 7.81
N ASP A 50 2.45 11.93 8.01
CA ASP A 50 3.38 11.25 7.13
C ASP A 50 3.19 9.72 7.17
N TYR A 51 3.57 9.09 6.06
CA TYR A 51 3.76 7.66 6.01
C TYR A 51 4.95 7.26 6.87
N GLN A 52 4.76 6.23 7.67
CA GLN A 52 5.82 5.59 8.43
C GLN A 52 6.08 4.17 7.92
N PRO A 53 7.31 3.65 8.10
CA PRO A 53 7.62 2.29 7.71
C PRO A 53 6.84 1.30 8.61
N ALA A 54 6.33 0.24 7.99
CA ALA A 54 5.79 -0.89 8.72
C ALA A 54 6.91 -1.64 9.42
N ASP A 55 6.69 -1.95 10.70
CA ASP A 55 7.45 -2.96 11.41
C ASP A 55 7.28 -4.34 10.75
N PRO A 56 8.14 -5.33 11.05
CA PRO A 56 8.08 -6.65 10.41
C PRO A 56 6.72 -7.35 10.53
N GLU A 57 6.05 -7.25 11.69
CA GLU A 57 4.75 -7.89 11.94
C GLU A 57 3.66 -7.27 11.05
N LYS A 58 3.62 -5.94 10.95
CA LYS A 58 2.70 -5.24 10.05
C LYS A 58 3.02 -5.51 8.58
N ALA A 59 4.30 -5.54 8.22
CA ALA A 59 4.73 -5.85 6.86
C ALA A 59 4.24 -7.24 6.42
N GLU A 60 4.37 -8.26 7.27
CA GLU A 60 3.87 -9.61 7.00
C GLU A 60 2.35 -9.65 6.84
N ARG A 61 1.62 -8.90 7.69
CA ARG A 61 0.16 -8.77 7.57
C ARG A 61 -0.22 -8.12 6.23
N PHE A 62 0.46 -7.06 5.85
CA PHE A 62 0.22 -6.40 4.56
C PHE A 62 0.53 -7.31 3.38
N ASP A 63 1.59 -8.11 3.43
CA ASP A 63 1.88 -9.12 2.40
C ASP A 63 0.83 -10.23 2.35
N SER A 64 0.26 -10.64 3.49
CA SER A 64 -0.85 -11.60 3.53
C SER A 64 -2.11 -11.01 2.90
N LEU A 65 -2.45 -9.75 3.21
CA LEU A 65 -3.61 -9.07 2.65
C LEU A 65 -3.47 -8.84 1.15
N ARG A 66 -2.30 -8.39 0.68
CA ARG A 66 -2.04 -8.19 -0.76
C ARG A 66 -2.23 -9.49 -1.54
N ARG A 67 -1.66 -10.60 -1.06
CA ARG A 67 -1.85 -11.92 -1.69
C ARG A 67 -3.31 -12.35 -1.77
N ARG A 68 -4.11 -12.02 -0.75
CA ARG A 68 -5.55 -12.30 -0.75
C ARG A 68 -6.28 -11.43 -1.77
N ALA A 69 -5.96 -10.14 -1.85
CA ALA A 69 -6.54 -9.23 -2.83
C ALA A 69 -6.24 -9.69 -4.27
N GLU A 70 -4.98 -9.98 -4.58
CA GLU A 70 -4.55 -10.51 -5.89
C GLU A 70 -5.27 -11.83 -6.25
N ALA A 71 -5.52 -12.70 -5.27
CA ALA A 71 -6.25 -13.94 -5.48
C ALA A 71 -7.74 -13.69 -5.79
N VAL A 72 -8.37 -12.72 -5.13
CA VAL A 72 -9.76 -12.33 -5.39
C VAL A 72 -9.90 -11.73 -6.78
N GLU A 73 -9.02 -10.81 -7.18
CA GLU A 73 -9.01 -10.19 -8.51
C GLU A 73 -8.87 -11.25 -9.62
N ARG A 74 -7.99 -12.24 -9.42
CA ARG A 74 -7.85 -13.36 -10.37
C ARG A 74 -9.13 -14.17 -10.51
N VAL A 75 -9.75 -14.55 -9.40
CA VAL A 75 -11.00 -15.32 -9.41
C VAL A 75 -12.11 -14.54 -10.11
N GLN A 76 -12.21 -13.22 -9.87
CA GLN A 76 -13.18 -12.37 -10.56
C GLN A 76 -12.93 -12.33 -12.07
N ALA A 77 -11.69 -12.10 -12.51
CA ALA A 77 -11.35 -12.08 -13.93
C ALA A 77 -11.65 -13.42 -14.64
N GLU A 78 -11.46 -14.56 -13.96
CA GLU A 78 -11.81 -15.89 -14.49
C GLU A 78 -13.34 -16.09 -14.63
N LEU A 79 -14.13 -15.49 -13.74
CA LEU A 79 -15.59 -15.54 -13.82
C LEU A 79 -16.12 -14.63 -14.94
N ASP A 80 -15.59 -13.41 -15.06
CA ASP A 80 -16.01 -12.44 -16.08
C ASP A 80 -15.65 -12.88 -17.50
N GLY A 81 -14.50 -13.55 -17.68
CA GLY A 81 -14.07 -14.09 -18.98
C GLY A 81 -14.77 -15.37 -19.42
N ARG A 82 -15.66 -15.93 -18.59
CA ARG A 82 -16.47 -17.13 -18.91
C ARG A 82 -17.90 -16.79 -19.36
N GLN A 83 -18.29 -15.52 -19.39
CA GLN A 83 -19.56 -15.04 -19.98
C GLN A 83 -19.41 -14.80 -21.49
#